data_AF-A0A2H5ZLE5-F1
#
_entry.id   AF-A0A2H5ZLE5-F1
#
_cell.length_a   1.000
_cell.length_b   1.000
_cell.length_c   1.000
_cell.angle_alpha   90.00
_cell.angle_beta   90.00
_cell.angle_gamma   90.00
#
_symmetry.space_group_name_H-M   'P 1'
#
loop_
_entity.id
_entity.type
_entity.pdbx_description
1 polymer ?
#
loop_
_entity_poly.entity_id
_entity_poly.type
_entity_poly.pdbx_seq_one_letter_code
_entity_poly.pdbx_strand_id
1 'polypeptide(L)' 'MPEMVSCEHCGLPVPKERAEVVVVESWPHFFCSERCKIEWGELDEIEDEEL' A
#
# COMPACT_ATOMS: atom_id res chain seq x y z
N MET A 1 -3.60 19.34 12.85
CA MET A 1 -3.83 18.91 11.46
C MET A 1 -3.48 17.44 11.38
N PRO A 2 -4.32 16.57 10.79
CA PRO A 2 -4.01 15.14 10.68
C PRO A 2 -2.75 14.93 9.85
N GLU A 3 -1.95 13.93 10.21
CA GLU A 3 -0.79 13.50 9.43
C GLU A 3 -1.28 12.89 8.11
N MET A 4 -0.73 13.35 6.99
CA MET A 4 -1.06 12.85 5.65
C MET A 4 0.09 11.99 5.14
N VAL A 5 -0.24 10.84 4.56
CA VAL A 5 0.69 9.93 3.88
C VAL A 5 0.24 9.74 2.44
N SER A 6 1.14 9.30 1.57
CA SER A 6 0.80 8.98 0.18
C SER A 6 0.44 7.50 0.07
N CYS A 7 -0.56 7.19 -0.75
CA CYS A 7 -0.85 5.80 -1.13
C CYS A 7 0.30 5.24 -1.97
N GLU A 8 0.85 4.09 -1.58
CA GLU A 8 2.00 3.48 -2.25
C GLU A 8 1.67 3.02 -3.68
N HIS A 9 0.40 2.70 -3.94
CA HIS A 9 -0.05 2.24 -5.25
C HIS A 9 -0.40 3.40 -6.21
N CYS A 10 -1.24 4.35 -5.77
CA CYS A 10 -1.80 5.39 -6.65
C CYS A 10 -1.30 6.81 -6.37
N GLY A 11 -0.48 7.02 -5.33
CA GLY A 11 0.09 8.31 -4.96
C GLY A 11 -0.88 9.32 -4.31
N LEU A 12 -2.16 8.96 -4.14
CA LEU A 12 -3.14 9.87 -3.54
C LEU A 12 -2.82 10.15 -2.07
N PRO A 13 -2.94 11.40 -1.60
CA PRO A 13 -2.77 11.74 -0.20
C PRO A 13 -3.95 11.22 0.62
N VAL A 14 -3.67 10.49 1.70
CA VAL A 14 -4.66 9.92 2.63
C VAL A 14 -4.31 10.30 4.07
N PRO A 15 -5.29 10.64 4.93
CA PRO A 15 -5.03 10.79 6.36
C PRO A 15 -4.52 9.47 6.93
N LYS A 16 -3.39 9.49 7.64
CA LYS A 16 -2.73 8.29 8.16
C LYS A 16 -3.65 7.42 9.03
N GLU A 17 -4.57 8.04 9.78
CA GLU A 17 -5.57 7.37 10.61
C GLU A 17 -6.66 6.62 9.81
N ARG A 18 -6.78 6.90 8.50
CA ARG A 18 -7.75 6.28 7.57
C ARG A 18 -7.08 5.42 6.51
N ALA A 19 -5.76 5.34 6.53
CA ALA A 19 -5.01 4.56 5.56
C ALA A 19 -5.10 3.08 5.93
N GLU A 20 -5.27 2.23 4.92
CA GLU A 20 -5.00 0.81 5.04
C GLU A 20 -3.48 0.63 5.20
N VAL A 21 -3.03 -0.22 6.12
CA VAL A 21 -1.60 -0.40 6.42
C VAL A 21 -1.22 -1.87 6.31
N VAL A 22 -0.14 -2.14 5.58
CA VAL A 22 0.53 -3.45 5.54
C VAL A 22 1.98 -3.25 5.99
N VAL A 23 2.52 -4.18 6.76
CA VAL A 23 3.94 -4.13 7.18
C VAL A 23 4.69 -5.23 6.44
N VAL A 24 5.60 -4.83 5.57
CA VAL A 24 6.47 -5.73 4.80
C VAL A 24 7.91 -5.46 5.21
N GLU A 25 8.67 -6.49 5.57
CA GLU A 25 10.07 -6.35 6.03
C GLU A 25 10.31 -5.27 7.11
N SER A 26 9.36 -5.09 8.02
CA SER A 26 9.36 -4.05 9.07
C SER A 26 9.12 -2.60 8.58
N TRP A 27 8.76 -2.41 7.31
CA TRP A 27 8.37 -1.12 6.74
C TRP A 27 6.85 -1.03 6.56
N PRO A 28 6.21 0.03 7.09
CA PRO A 28 4.79 0.25 6.90
C PRO A 28 4.50 0.86 5.52
N HIS A 29 3.67 0.19 4.73
CA HIS A 29 3.12 0.66 3.47
C HIS A 29 1.68 1.14 3.68
N PHE A 30 1.34 2.30 3.13
CA PHE A 30 0.04 2.96 3.34
C PHE A 30 -0.77 2.99 2.04
N PHE A 31 -2.08 2.72 2.14
CA PHE A 31 -2.97 2.69 0.98
C PHE A 31 -4.24 3.48 1.24
N CYS A 32 -4.74 4.16 0.21
CA CYS A 32 -5.97 4.96 0.30
C CYS A 32 -7.25 4.11 0.27
N SER A 33 -7.15 2.84 -0.11
CA SER A 33 -8.28 1.90 -0.18
C SER A 33 -7.79 0.45 -0.14
N GLU A 34 -8.69 -0.45 0.25
CA GLU A 34 -8.43 -1.90 0.20
C GLU A 34 -8.08 -2.38 -1.22
N ARG A 35 -8.71 -1.80 -2.25
CA ARG A 35 -8.40 -2.13 -3.65
C ARG A 35 -6.94 -1.84 -3.98
N CYS A 36 -6.43 -0.65 -3.62
CA CYS A 36 -5.04 -0.28 -3.86
C CYS A 36 -4.05 -1.17 -3.09
N LYS A 37 -4.43 -1.65 -1.90
CA LYS A 37 -3.64 -2.63 -1.13
C LYS A 37 -3.56 -3.98 -1.85
N ILE A 38 -4.70 -4.48 -2.34
CA ILE A 38 -4.78 -5.75 -3.08
C ILE A 38 -4.00 -5.66 -4.40
N GLU A 39 -4.27 -4.63 -5.22
CA GLU A 39 -3.58 -4.42 -6.50
C GLU A 39 -2.06 -4.23 -6.33
N TRP A 40 -1.62 -3.70 -5.18
CA TRP A 40 -0.19 -3.63 -4.84
C TRP A 40 0.39 -4.99 -4.47
N GLY A 41 -0.32 -5.79 -3.65
CA GLY A 41 0.14 -7.12 -3.25
C GLY A 41 0.09 -8.18 -4.37
N GLU A 42 -0.84 -8.06 -5.32
CA GLU A 42 -0.87 -8.93 -6.51
C GLU A 42 0.35 -8.74 -7.42
N LEU A 43 1.06 -7.59 -7.35
CA LEU A 43 2.29 -7.38 -8.10
C LEU A 43 3.45 -8.22 -7.55
N ASP A 44 3.49 -8.50 -6.25
CA ASP A 44 4.52 -9.34 -5.61
C ASP A 44 4.38 -10.82 -5.99
N GLU A 45 3.16 -11.32 -6.25
CA GLU A 45 2.93 -12.73 -6.61
C GLU A 45 3.27 -13.05 -8.08
N ILE A 46 3.49 -12.04 -8.93
CA ILE A 46 3.77 -12.23 -10.37
C ILE A 46 5.27 -12.50 -10.64
N GLU A 47 6.17 -12.31 -9.67
CA GLU A 47 7.61 -12.52 -9.88
C GLU A 47 8.10 -13.98 -9.64
N ASP A 48 7.24 -14.91 -9.24
CA ASP A 48 7.62 -16.33 -9.00
C ASP A 48 7.26 -17.31 -10.14
N GLU A 49 6.86 -16.83 -11.33
CA GLU A 49 6.54 -17.70 -12.49
C GLU A 49 7.43 -17.47 -13.74
N GLU A 50 8.73 -17.18 -13.57
CA GLU A 50 9.73 -17.38 -14.63
C GLU A 50 11.11 -17.80 -14.08
N LEU A 51 11.33 -19.13 -13.86
CA LEU A 51 12.37 -19.95 -14.52
C LEU A 51 12.40 -21.42 -14.04
#